data_AF-A0A965SLU2-F1
#
_entry.id   AF-A0A965SLU2-F1
#
_cell.length_a   1.000
_cell.length_b   1.000
_cell.length_c   1.000
_cell.angle_alpha   90.00
_cell.angle_beta   90.00
_cell.angle_gamma   90.00
#
_symmetry.space_group_name_H-M   'P 1'
#
loop_
_entity.id
_entity.type
_entity.pdbx_description
1 polymer ?
#
loop_
_entity_poly.entity_id
_entity_poly.type
_entity_poly.pdbx_seq_one_letter_code
_entity_poly.pdbx_strand_id
1 'polypeptide(L)'
;MFRSKRMLKKYLPIERIVGAVIYMPIVQIAPGRIFWSNAVAPKLVIGEVKHEITPRVRAIESLMSQVGLATGVTDNIRSFKWQKLLVNMVWNSLCAITQSSPGYIAANAYNAELVEQLIQEGLAVAKSVGVDVDVSASKELDRVKNIFNQQPSMLQDVRSGKELECDAIVNCVIEIAQITGIQVPALQFISGLLDVINQAIIREKKGIQFCN
;
A
#
# COMPACT_ATOMS: atom_id res chain seq x y z
N MET A 1 -17.21 9.03 9.86
CA MET A 1 -17.06 8.72 8.43
C MET A 1 -15.61 9.00 8.04
N PHE A 2 -14.78 8.01 8.37
CA PHE A 2 -13.35 7.74 8.16
C PHE A 2 -13.18 6.52 9.06
N ARG A 3 -13.48 5.31 8.57
CA ARG A 3 -13.57 4.11 9.44
C ARG A 3 -12.22 3.63 9.97
N SER A 4 -11.13 4.37 9.71
CA SER A 4 -9.87 4.19 10.43
C SER A 4 -10.01 4.58 11.90
N LYS A 5 -10.20 3.58 12.76
CA LYS A 5 -10.30 3.70 14.23
C LYS A 5 -9.03 4.28 14.90
N ARG A 6 -8.02 4.74 14.15
CA ARG A 6 -6.72 5.19 14.68
C ARG A 6 -6.17 6.43 13.95
N MET A 7 -6.84 7.57 14.10
CA MET A 7 -6.30 8.86 13.67
C MET A 7 -5.36 9.43 14.74
N LEU A 8 -4.05 9.50 14.46
CA LEU A 8 -3.06 10.05 15.40
C LEU A 8 -3.41 11.48 15.87
N LYS A 9 -4.02 12.31 15.01
CA LYS A 9 -4.44 13.68 15.34
C LYS A 9 -5.45 13.78 16.48
N LYS A 10 -6.13 12.68 16.82
CA LYS A 10 -7.05 12.62 17.97
C LYS A 10 -6.27 12.64 19.30
N TYR A 11 -5.04 12.15 19.29
CA TYR A 11 -4.22 11.94 20.49
C TYR A 11 -2.97 12.82 20.52
N LEU A 12 -2.49 13.27 19.35
CA LEU A 12 -1.29 14.08 19.21
C LEU A 12 -1.59 15.33 18.38
N PRO A 13 -1.09 16.51 18.78
CA PRO A 13 -1.13 17.70 17.94
C PRO A 13 -0.37 17.45 16.63
N ILE A 14 -0.81 18.07 15.54
CA ILE A 14 -0.25 17.82 14.20
C ILE A 14 1.25 18.16 14.13
N GLU A 15 1.69 19.11 14.95
CA GLU A 15 3.08 19.52 15.14
C GLU A 15 3.95 18.38 15.67
N ARG A 16 3.38 17.33 16.26
CA ARG A 16 4.09 16.13 16.76
C ARG A 16 3.95 14.92 15.84
N ILE A 17 3.42 15.10 14.63
CA ILE A 17 3.22 14.02 13.66
C ILE A 17 4.15 14.25 12.47
N VAL A 18 4.96 13.23 12.14
CA VAL A 18 5.79 13.17 10.94
C VAL A 18 5.24 12.08 10.05
N GLY A 19 5.13 12.35 8.75
CA GLY A 19 4.78 11.33 7.77
C GLY A 19 5.99 10.48 7.43
N ALA A 20 5.77 9.19 7.21
CA ALA A 20 6.82 8.24 6.86
C ALA A 20 6.33 7.23 5.82
N VAL A 21 7.22 6.86 4.90
CA VAL A 21 7.05 5.80 3.92
C VAL A 21 8.29 4.93 3.94
N ILE A 22 8.13 3.65 4.28
CA ILE A 22 9.23 2.69 4.35
C ILE A 22 9.17 1.66 3.23
N TYR A 23 10.30 1.36 2.62
CA TYR A 23 10.51 0.31 1.62
C TYR A 23 11.47 -0.70 2.23
N MET A 24 10.92 -1.62 3.02
CA MET A 24 11.71 -2.62 3.74
C MET A 24 10.85 -3.88 3.92
N PRO A 25 11.02 -4.89 3.06
CA PRO A 25 10.23 -6.12 3.14
C PRO A 25 10.68 -6.97 4.34
N ILE A 26 9.83 -7.00 5.38
CA ILE A 26 10.05 -7.78 6.59
C ILE A 26 8.81 -8.64 6.84
N VAL A 27 9.04 -9.90 7.19
CA VAL A 27 8.00 -10.86 7.53
C VAL A 27 8.25 -11.35 8.94
N GLN A 28 7.21 -11.34 9.78
CA GLN A 28 7.25 -12.01 11.07
C GLN A 28 6.93 -13.50 10.86
N ILE A 29 7.91 -14.37 11.14
CA ILE A 29 7.76 -15.82 11.00
C ILE A 29 7.14 -16.42 12.26
N ALA A 30 7.51 -15.88 13.43
CA ALA A 30 7.00 -16.28 14.74
C ALA A 30 7.14 -15.12 15.75
N PRO A 31 6.55 -15.20 16.95
CA PRO A 31 6.83 -14.25 18.02
C PRO A 31 8.35 -14.09 18.25
N GLY A 32 8.87 -12.86 18.12
CA GLY A 32 10.30 -12.56 18.26
C GLY A 32 11.20 -13.02 17.10
N ARG A 33 10.67 -13.62 16.02
CA ARG A 33 11.45 -14.09 14.87
C ARG A 33 10.99 -13.42 13.59
N ILE A 34 11.89 -12.67 12.96
CA ILE A 34 11.64 -11.96 11.70
C ILE A 34 12.56 -12.48 10.60
N PHE A 35 12.05 -12.48 9.37
CA PHE A 35 12.84 -12.59 8.16
C PHE A 35 12.91 -11.21 7.52
N TRP A 36 14.13 -10.71 7.33
CA TRP A 36 14.39 -9.49 6.57
C TRP A 36 15.01 -9.88 5.23
N SER A 37 14.30 -9.56 4.15
CA SER A 37 14.80 -9.81 2.79
C SER A 37 15.73 -8.70 2.32
N ASN A 38 16.90 -9.07 1.84
CA ASN A 38 17.86 -8.16 1.20
C ASN A 38 17.60 -7.96 -0.30
N ALA A 39 16.45 -8.41 -0.82
CA ALA A 39 16.10 -8.28 -2.23
C ALA A 39 15.90 -6.82 -2.68
N VAL A 40 15.59 -5.92 -1.74
CA VAL A 40 15.45 -4.48 -1.97
C VAL A 40 16.23 -3.75 -0.89
N ALA A 41 17.08 -2.80 -1.27
CA ALA A 41 17.78 -1.96 -0.32
C ALA A 41 16.76 -1.20 0.56
N PRO A 42 16.91 -1.24 1.90
CA PRO A 42 15.96 -0.58 2.79
C PRO A 42 16.01 0.93 2.57
N LYS A 43 14.83 1.54 2.42
CA LYS A 43 14.73 3.00 2.28
C LYS A 43 13.59 3.53 3.14
N LEU A 44 13.85 4.61 3.86
CA LEU A 44 12.84 5.38 4.57
C LEU A 44 12.73 6.76 3.92
N VAL A 45 11.51 7.24 3.72
CA VAL A 45 11.23 8.62 3.30
C VAL A 45 10.38 9.26 4.38
N ILE A 46 10.81 10.42 4.88
CA ILE A 46 10.11 11.16 5.92
C ILE A 46 9.83 12.60 5.47
N GLY A 47 8.78 13.19 6.02
CA GLY A 47 8.47 14.60 5.78
C GLY A 47 7.39 15.12 6.71
N GLU A 48 7.36 16.44 6.86
CA GLU A 48 6.34 17.11 7.65
C GLU A 48 4.97 17.04 6.98
N VAL A 49 3.90 16.97 7.77
CA VAL A 49 2.52 16.94 7.24
C VAL A 49 2.13 18.27 6.58
N LYS A 50 2.80 19.37 6.99
CA LYS A 50 2.59 20.75 6.52
C LYS A 50 3.47 21.14 5.31
N HIS A 51 4.13 20.18 4.67
CA HIS A 51 4.94 20.41 3.47
C HIS A 51 6.19 21.27 3.65
N GLU A 52 6.90 21.06 4.77
CA GLU A 52 8.09 21.83 5.13
C GLU A 52 9.26 20.90 5.47
N ILE A 53 10.49 21.40 5.26
CA ILE A 53 11.70 20.74 5.76
C ILE A 53 12.13 21.45 7.04
N THR A 54 12.00 20.75 8.17
CA THR A 54 12.33 21.27 9.50
C THR A 54 13.63 20.68 10.04
N PRO A 55 14.28 21.33 11.04
CA PRO A 55 15.41 20.73 11.75
C PRO A 55 15.11 19.36 12.35
N ARG A 56 13.85 19.11 12.74
CA ARG A 56 13.43 17.82 13.31
C ARG A 56 13.50 16.68 12.30
N VAL A 57 12.98 16.85 11.08
CA VAL A 57 13.06 15.77 10.07
C VAL A 57 14.50 15.51 9.64
N ARG A 58 15.36 16.54 9.64
CA ARG A 58 16.82 16.38 9.44
C ARG A 58 17.49 15.64 10.58
N ALA A 59 17.10 15.90 11.83
CA ALA A 59 17.60 15.15 12.98
C ALA A 59 17.20 13.66 12.91
N ILE A 60 15.95 13.36 12.50
CA ILE A 60 15.49 11.97 12.29
C ILE A 60 16.27 11.30 11.15
N GLU A 61 16.48 11.99 10.03
CA GLU A 61 17.29 11.50 8.90
C GLU A 61 18.71 11.14 9.34
N SER A 62 19.36 12.01 10.11
CA SER A 62 20.70 11.77 10.65
C SER A 62 20.72 10.54 11.56
N LEU A 63 19.78 10.45 12.51
CA LEU A 63 19.68 9.33 13.44
C LEU A 63 19.48 7.98 12.72
N MET A 64 18.56 7.94 11.75
CA MET A 64 18.26 6.71 11.00
C MET A 64 19.41 6.31 10.08
N SER A 65 20.09 7.28 9.47
CA SER A 65 21.25 7.01 8.61
C SER A 65 22.43 6.46 9.41
N GLN A 66 22.65 6.90 10.66
CA GLN A 66 23.69 6.36 11.54
C GLN A 66 23.50 4.88 11.87
N VAL A 67 22.24 4.39 11.88
CA VAL A 67 21.93 2.97 12.11
C VAL A 67 21.78 2.15 10.82
N GLY A 68 22.20 2.71 9.68
CA GLY A 68 22.24 2.01 8.39
C GLY A 68 20.91 1.99 7.62
N LEU A 69 19.90 2.75 8.05
CA LEU A 69 18.65 2.90 7.30
C LEU A 69 18.72 4.15 6.42
N ALA A 70 18.93 3.96 5.12
CA ALA A 70 18.95 5.05 4.15
C ALA A 70 17.65 5.85 4.23
N THR A 71 17.76 7.09 4.70
CA THR A 71 16.60 7.95 4.98
C THR A 71 16.68 9.19 4.11
N GLY A 72 15.60 9.51 3.40
CA GLY A 72 15.46 10.73 2.63
C GLY A 72 14.39 11.65 3.23
N VAL A 73 14.65 12.95 3.22
CA VAL A 73 13.69 13.99 3.61
C VAL A 73 12.98 14.56 2.39
N THR A 74 11.67 14.78 2.50
CA THR A 74 10.84 15.43 1.49
C THR A 74 9.91 16.48 2.12
N ASP A 75 9.65 17.55 1.38
CA ASP A 75 8.59 18.51 1.63
C ASP A 75 7.22 18.04 1.09
N ASN A 76 7.15 16.92 0.38
CA ASN A 76 5.91 16.38 -0.16
C ASN A 76 5.70 14.91 0.19
N ILE A 77 5.62 14.64 1.49
CA ILE A 77 5.37 13.28 1.99
C ILE A 77 4.03 12.71 1.53
N ARG A 78 3.05 13.57 1.17
CA ARG A 78 1.73 13.11 0.68
C ARG A 78 1.86 12.42 -0.67
N SER A 79 2.64 12.95 -1.62
CA SER A 79 2.87 12.29 -2.90
C SER A 79 3.52 10.92 -2.74
N PHE A 80 4.52 10.77 -1.84
CA PHE A 80 5.12 9.46 -1.55
C PHE A 80 4.13 8.47 -0.92
N LYS A 81 3.26 8.95 0.00
CA LYS A 81 2.22 8.12 0.61
C LYS A 81 1.21 7.65 -0.44
N TRP A 82 0.76 8.54 -1.32
CA TRP A 82 -0.14 8.19 -2.41
C TRP A 82 0.52 7.24 -3.42
N GLN A 83 1.77 7.49 -3.83
CA GLN A 83 2.50 6.58 -4.71
C GLN A 83 2.54 5.16 -4.15
N LYS A 84 2.93 5.01 -2.88
CA LYS A 84 2.93 3.69 -2.23
C LYS A 84 1.52 3.09 -2.09
N LEU A 85 0.54 3.93 -1.77
CA LEU A 85 -0.86 3.51 -1.64
C LEU A 85 -1.38 2.95 -2.96
N LEU A 86 -1.14 3.61 -4.09
CA LEU A 86 -1.58 3.16 -5.42
C LEU A 86 -0.95 1.81 -5.79
N VAL A 87 0.36 1.65 -5.58
CA VAL A 87 1.06 0.38 -5.84
C VAL A 87 0.49 -0.74 -4.96
N ASN A 88 0.26 -0.48 -3.66
CA ASN A 88 -0.34 -1.46 -2.76
C ASN A 88 -1.80 -1.76 -3.14
N MET A 89 -2.58 -0.75 -3.48
CA MET A 89 -3.99 -0.87 -3.85
C MET A 89 -4.18 -1.82 -5.03
N VAL A 90 -3.29 -1.77 -6.02
CA VAL A 90 -3.29 -2.68 -7.17
C VAL A 90 -2.75 -4.05 -6.78
N TRP A 91 -1.49 -4.13 -6.35
CA TRP A 91 -0.83 -5.43 -6.24
C TRP A 91 -1.26 -6.22 -5.00
N ASN A 92 -1.53 -5.58 -3.87
CA ASN A 92 -2.01 -6.29 -2.69
C ASN A 92 -3.40 -6.90 -2.96
N SER A 93 -4.29 -6.16 -3.63
CA SER A 93 -5.65 -6.63 -3.90
C SER A 93 -5.67 -7.76 -4.91
N LEU A 94 -5.04 -7.57 -6.08
CA LEU A 94 -5.06 -8.57 -7.14
C LEU A 94 -4.32 -9.84 -6.74
N CYS A 95 -3.19 -9.75 -6.05
CA CYS A 95 -2.47 -10.94 -5.55
C CYS A 95 -3.30 -11.67 -4.48
N ALA A 96 -3.97 -10.96 -3.58
CA ALA A 96 -4.82 -11.56 -2.55
C ALA A 96 -6.02 -12.29 -3.18
N ILE A 97 -6.67 -11.71 -4.17
CA ILE A 97 -7.83 -12.32 -4.86
C ILE A 97 -7.41 -13.53 -5.68
N THR A 98 -6.35 -13.40 -6.48
CA THR A 98 -5.92 -14.45 -7.42
C THR A 98 -5.07 -15.54 -6.77
N GLN A 99 -4.64 -15.34 -5.52
CA GLN A 99 -3.66 -16.18 -4.84
C GLN A 99 -2.32 -16.31 -5.62
N SER A 100 -2.03 -15.35 -6.50
CA SER A 100 -0.92 -15.39 -7.45
C SER A 100 0.05 -14.23 -7.25
N SER A 101 1.21 -14.34 -7.89
CA SER A 101 2.24 -13.29 -7.91
C SER A 101 1.97 -12.27 -9.02
N PRO A 102 2.50 -11.04 -8.90
CA PRO A 102 2.17 -9.96 -9.82
C PRO A 102 2.60 -10.24 -11.27
N GLY A 103 3.65 -11.05 -11.49
CA GLY A 103 4.08 -11.43 -12.84
C GLY A 103 3.04 -12.26 -13.59
N TYR A 104 2.39 -13.24 -12.94
CA TYR A 104 1.32 -14.03 -13.59
C TYR A 104 0.09 -13.18 -13.91
N ILE A 105 -0.23 -12.22 -13.02
CA ILE A 105 -1.35 -11.30 -13.22
C ILE A 105 -1.06 -10.39 -14.42
N ALA A 106 0.14 -9.78 -14.46
CA ALA A 106 0.55 -8.87 -15.53
C ALA A 106 0.69 -9.54 -16.90
N ALA A 107 0.96 -10.85 -16.95
CA ALA A 107 1.04 -11.61 -18.19
C ALA A 107 -0.33 -11.85 -18.87
N ASN A 108 -1.43 -11.70 -18.14
CA ASN A 108 -2.78 -11.82 -18.70
C ASN A 108 -3.26 -10.45 -19.21
N ALA A 109 -3.67 -10.38 -20.48
CA ALA A 109 -4.07 -9.13 -21.13
C ALA A 109 -5.24 -8.42 -20.42
N TYR A 110 -6.28 -9.15 -20.03
CA TYR A 110 -7.44 -8.56 -19.32
C TYR A 110 -7.05 -8.02 -17.94
N ASN A 111 -6.16 -8.71 -17.23
CA ASN A 111 -5.66 -8.22 -15.95
C ASN A 111 -4.71 -7.02 -16.11
N ALA A 112 -3.94 -6.96 -17.19
CA ALA A 112 -3.11 -5.78 -17.49
C ALA A 112 -3.98 -4.54 -17.75
N GLU A 113 -5.09 -4.69 -18.49
CA GLU A 113 -6.09 -3.64 -18.68
C GLU A 113 -6.73 -3.22 -17.34
N LEU A 114 -7.06 -4.18 -16.49
CA LEU A 114 -7.59 -3.89 -15.15
C LEU A 114 -6.56 -3.14 -14.28
N VAL A 115 -5.28 -3.52 -14.32
CA VAL A 115 -4.20 -2.79 -13.63
C VAL A 115 -4.15 -1.34 -14.08
N GLU A 116 -4.27 -1.09 -15.39
CA GLU A 116 -4.30 0.26 -15.93
C GLU A 116 -5.51 1.04 -15.41
N GLN A 117 -6.71 0.46 -15.45
CA GLN A 117 -7.94 1.09 -14.93
C GLN A 117 -7.82 1.44 -13.44
N LEU A 118 -7.34 0.51 -12.61
CA LEU A 118 -7.16 0.74 -11.18
C LEU A 118 -6.16 1.87 -10.88
N ILE A 119 -5.07 1.94 -11.64
CA ILE A 119 -4.09 3.02 -11.52
C ILE A 119 -4.70 4.35 -11.94
N GLN A 120 -5.41 4.40 -13.07
CA GLN A 120 -6.06 5.62 -13.55
C GLN A 120 -7.12 6.15 -12.57
N GLU A 121 -7.96 5.26 -12.03
CA GLU A 121 -8.95 5.60 -11.00
C GLU A 121 -8.26 6.18 -9.76
N GLY A 122 -7.23 5.50 -9.25
CA GLY A 122 -6.49 5.96 -8.08
C GLY A 122 -5.77 7.30 -8.31
N LEU A 123 -5.20 7.52 -9.49
CA LEU A 123 -4.59 8.81 -9.87
C LEU A 123 -5.63 9.93 -9.95
N ALA A 124 -6.82 9.66 -10.49
CA ALA A 124 -7.91 10.62 -10.54
C ALA A 124 -8.34 11.03 -9.12
N VAL A 125 -8.44 10.07 -8.19
CA VAL A 125 -8.75 10.35 -6.78
C VAL A 125 -7.63 11.14 -6.11
N ALA A 126 -6.36 10.78 -6.30
CA ALA A 126 -5.22 11.53 -5.75
C ALA A 126 -5.22 12.99 -6.23
N LYS A 127 -5.45 13.20 -7.53
CA LYS A 127 -5.55 14.53 -8.14
C LYS A 127 -6.70 15.34 -7.55
N SER A 128 -7.84 14.71 -7.28
CA SER A 128 -9.02 15.38 -6.69
C SER A 128 -8.76 15.97 -5.30
N VAL A 129 -7.73 15.49 -4.59
CA VAL A 129 -7.31 16.02 -3.28
C VAL A 129 -6.01 16.84 -3.36
N GLY A 130 -5.64 17.28 -4.57
CA GLY A 130 -4.48 18.14 -4.81
C GLY A 130 -3.13 17.44 -4.65
N VAL A 131 -3.07 16.12 -4.88
CA VAL A 131 -1.82 15.37 -4.86
C VAL A 131 -1.49 14.87 -6.26
N ASP A 132 -0.40 15.39 -6.81
CA ASP A 132 0.20 14.85 -8.02
C ASP A 132 1.12 13.67 -7.69
N VAL A 133 0.94 12.58 -8.44
CA VAL A 133 1.63 11.32 -8.22
C VAL A 133 2.16 10.82 -9.56
N ASP A 134 3.46 10.54 -9.62
CA ASP A 134 4.09 9.93 -10.79
C ASP A 134 4.05 8.39 -10.67
N VAL A 135 2.91 7.81 -11.03
CA VAL A 135 2.73 6.37 -11.21
C VAL A 135 2.24 6.15 -12.63
N SER A 136 2.83 5.16 -13.30
CA SER A 136 2.48 4.79 -14.67
C SER A 136 2.16 3.31 -14.71
N ALA A 137 1.01 2.97 -15.29
CA ALA A 137 0.57 1.59 -15.41
C ALA A 137 1.55 0.75 -16.23
N SER A 138 2.04 1.28 -17.36
CA SER A 138 3.04 0.59 -18.18
C SER A 138 4.35 0.35 -17.42
N LYS A 139 4.86 1.36 -16.68
CA LYS A 139 6.04 1.18 -15.82
C LYS A 139 5.82 0.13 -14.74
N GLU A 140 4.64 0.09 -14.12
CA GLU A 140 4.32 -0.91 -13.09
C GLU A 140 4.19 -2.32 -13.65
N LEU A 141 3.52 -2.48 -14.80
CA LEU A 141 3.44 -3.76 -15.51
C LEU A 141 4.84 -4.26 -15.90
N ASP A 142 5.67 -3.38 -16.48
CA ASP A 142 7.05 -3.70 -16.82
C ASP A 142 7.90 -4.06 -15.59
N ARG A 143 7.68 -3.40 -14.46
CA ARG A 143 8.37 -3.67 -13.21
C ARG A 143 8.10 -5.08 -12.70
N VAL A 144 6.89 -5.60 -12.87
CA VAL A 144 6.48 -6.89 -12.29
C VAL A 144 6.43 -8.06 -13.26
N LYS A 145 6.53 -7.83 -14.58
CA LYS A 145 6.32 -8.88 -15.61
C LYS A 145 7.15 -10.16 -15.44
N ASN A 146 8.30 -10.07 -14.77
CA ASN A 146 9.19 -11.21 -14.50
C ASN A 146 9.23 -11.62 -13.02
N ILE A 147 8.34 -11.08 -12.19
CA ILE A 147 8.30 -11.34 -10.74
C ILE A 147 7.24 -12.39 -10.44
N PHE A 148 7.65 -13.65 -10.45
CA PHE A 148 6.74 -14.80 -10.29
C PHE A 148 6.67 -15.38 -8.87
N ASN A 149 7.52 -14.92 -7.96
CA ASN A 149 7.62 -15.45 -6.59
C ASN A 149 7.28 -14.45 -5.48
N GLN A 150 7.06 -13.17 -5.83
CA GLN A 150 6.77 -12.14 -4.84
C GLN A 150 5.36 -12.32 -4.26
N GLN A 151 5.25 -12.18 -2.94
CA GLN A 151 3.98 -12.22 -2.21
C GLN A 151 3.82 -10.90 -1.45
N PRO A 152 2.90 -10.02 -1.88
CA PRO A 152 2.58 -8.82 -1.10
C PRO A 152 1.96 -9.16 0.25
N SER A 153 1.98 -8.21 1.20
CA SER A 153 1.56 -8.46 2.60
C SER A 153 0.14 -9.01 2.70
N MET A 154 -0.81 -8.43 1.96
CA MET A 154 -2.21 -8.87 1.97
C MET A 154 -2.37 -10.32 1.48
N LEU A 155 -1.58 -10.78 0.50
CA LEU A 155 -1.58 -12.19 0.09
C LEU A 155 -1.07 -13.10 1.22
N GLN A 156 -0.02 -12.66 1.94
CA GLN A 156 0.48 -13.40 3.11
C GLN A 156 -0.57 -13.45 4.22
N ASP A 157 -1.31 -12.37 4.45
CA ASP A 157 -2.39 -12.30 5.43
C ASP A 157 -3.55 -13.23 5.04
N VAL A 158 -3.95 -13.26 3.76
CA VAL A 158 -4.94 -14.22 3.26
C VAL A 158 -4.50 -15.66 3.53
N ARG A 159 -3.25 -16.00 3.22
CA ARG A 159 -2.72 -17.36 3.44
C ARG A 159 -2.54 -17.72 4.91
N SER A 160 -2.34 -16.72 5.76
CA SER A 160 -2.17 -16.88 7.21
C SER A 160 -3.49 -16.79 7.98
N GLY A 161 -4.62 -16.54 7.30
CA GLY A 161 -5.92 -16.39 7.94
C GLY A 161 -6.02 -15.15 8.84
N LYS A 162 -5.36 -14.06 8.46
CA LYS A 162 -5.40 -12.77 9.18
C LYS A 162 -6.40 -11.81 8.55
N GLU A 163 -6.97 -10.95 9.37
CA GLU A 163 -7.81 -9.83 8.91
C GLU A 163 -7.02 -8.93 7.95
N LEU A 164 -7.65 -8.55 6.84
CA LEU A 164 -7.01 -7.80 5.77
C LEU A 164 -7.10 -6.29 6.00
N GLU A 165 -6.06 -5.57 5.56
CA GLU A 165 -6.00 -4.10 5.63
C GLU A 165 -6.83 -3.38 4.54
N CYS A 166 -8.01 -3.90 4.19
CA CYS A 166 -8.88 -3.35 3.13
C CYS A 166 -9.22 -1.89 3.37
N ASP A 167 -9.55 -1.52 4.61
CA ASP A 167 -9.90 -0.15 5.00
C ASP A 167 -8.74 0.84 4.88
N ALA A 168 -7.51 0.39 5.12
CA ALA A 168 -6.35 1.25 5.07
C ALA A 168 -5.82 1.45 3.64
N ILE A 169 -6.17 0.55 2.71
CA ILE A 169 -5.59 0.52 1.36
C ILE A 169 -6.62 0.83 0.27
N VAL A 170 -7.69 0.05 0.16
CA VAL A 170 -8.64 0.17 -0.98
C VAL A 170 -9.82 1.04 -0.59
N ASN A 171 -10.45 0.77 0.55
CA ASN A 171 -11.68 1.47 0.91
C ASN A 171 -11.43 2.93 1.26
N CYS A 172 -10.24 3.30 1.74
CA CYS A 172 -9.90 4.71 1.98
C CYS A 172 -9.88 5.53 0.67
N VAL A 173 -9.45 4.94 -0.45
CA VAL A 173 -9.46 5.60 -1.77
C VAL A 173 -10.89 5.72 -2.28
N ILE A 174 -11.72 4.68 -2.11
CA ILE A 174 -13.14 4.71 -2.46
C ILE A 174 -13.90 5.76 -1.62
N GLU A 175 -13.63 5.85 -0.32
CA GLU A 175 -14.23 6.86 0.57
C GLU A 175 -13.87 8.29 0.09
N ILE A 176 -12.61 8.52 -0.29
CA ILE A 176 -12.18 9.83 -0.84
C ILE A 176 -12.89 10.09 -2.17
N ALA A 177 -12.96 9.10 -3.06
CA ALA A 177 -13.64 9.21 -4.35
C ALA A 177 -15.11 9.61 -4.19
N GLN A 178 -15.82 9.04 -3.21
CA GLN A 178 -17.20 9.41 -2.88
C GLN A 178 -17.31 10.87 -2.42
N ILE A 179 -16.36 11.33 -1.59
CA ILE A 179 -16.33 12.72 -1.09
C ILE A 179 -16.04 13.71 -2.23
N THR A 180 -15.17 13.35 -3.18
CA THR A 180 -14.74 14.23 -4.27
C THR A 180 -15.52 14.04 -5.58
N GLY A 181 -16.50 13.12 -5.60
CA GLY A 181 -17.35 12.85 -6.77
C GLY A 181 -16.67 12.08 -7.91
N ILE A 182 -15.51 11.47 -7.66
CA ILE A 182 -14.79 10.67 -8.66
C ILE A 182 -15.39 9.28 -8.75
N GLN A 183 -15.63 8.82 -9.98
CA GLN A 183 -16.10 7.45 -10.23
C GLN A 183 -14.93 6.48 -10.20
N VAL A 184 -15.09 5.38 -9.45
CA VAL A 184 -14.05 4.35 -9.27
C VAL A 184 -14.64 2.93 -9.35
N PRO A 185 -15.33 2.57 -10.44
CA PRO A 185 -16.03 1.29 -10.56
C PRO A 185 -15.10 0.07 -10.45
N ALA A 186 -13.89 0.11 -11.00
CA ALA A 186 -12.95 -1.02 -10.91
C ALA A 186 -12.49 -1.22 -9.47
N LEU A 187 -12.20 -0.14 -8.73
CA LEU A 187 -11.88 -0.22 -7.31
C LEU A 187 -13.03 -0.74 -6.46
N GLN A 188 -14.27 -0.30 -6.74
CA GLN A 188 -15.46 -0.79 -6.05
C GLN A 188 -15.65 -2.30 -6.27
N PHE A 189 -15.43 -2.77 -7.51
CA PHE A 189 -15.53 -4.19 -7.84
C PHE A 189 -14.50 -5.03 -7.07
N ILE A 190 -13.22 -4.63 -7.11
CA ILE A 190 -12.13 -5.32 -6.40
C ILE A 190 -12.31 -5.26 -4.88
N SER A 191 -12.77 -4.13 -4.34
CA SER A 191 -13.11 -4.00 -2.92
C SER A 191 -14.18 -5.00 -2.50
N GLY A 192 -15.25 -5.17 -3.30
CA GLY A 192 -16.29 -6.16 -3.04
C GLY A 192 -15.75 -7.60 -2.99
N LEU A 193 -14.86 -7.97 -3.90
CA LEU A 193 -14.22 -9.29 -3.90
C LEU A 193 -13.32 -9.49 -2.67
N LEU A 194 -12.53 -8.48 -2.32
CA LEU A 194 -11.67 -8.52 -1.12
C LEU A 194 -12.48 -8.65 0.16
N ASP A 195 -13.62 -7.97 0.27
CA ASP A 195 -14.47 -8.05 1.45
C ASP A 195 -14.99 -9.47 1.67
N VAL A 196 -15.42 -10.17 0.60
CA VAL A 196 -15.82 -11.58 0.69
C VAL A 196 -14.68 -12.47 1.21
N ILE A 197 -13.46 -12.28 0.71
CA ILE A 197 -12.28 -13.01 1.18
C ILE A 197 -12.02 -12.71 2.66
N ASN A 198 -12.05 -11.44 3.04
CA ASN A 198 -11.80 -11.01 4.42
C ASN A 198 -12.85 -11.58 5.38
N GLN A 199 -14.13 -11.52 5.02
CA GLN A 199 -15.22 -12.10 5.80
C GLN A 199 -15.07 -13.61 5.96
N ALA A 200 -14.70 -14.34 4.90
CA ALA A 200 -14.44 -15.77 4.97
C ALA A 200 -13.27 -16.08 5.93
N ILE A 201 -12.17 -15.33 5.84
CA ILE A 201 -11.02 -15.48 6.75
C ILE A 201 -11.42 -15.23 8.21
N ILE A 202 -12.14 -14.14 8.49
CA ILE A 202 -12.57 -13.79 9.84
C ILE A 202 -13.50 -14.87 10.42
N ARG A 203 -14.42 -15.37 9.60
CA ARG A 203 -15.41 -16.38 10.00
C ARG A 203 -14.76 -17.74 10.25
N GLU A 204 -13.94 -18.21 9.32
CA GLU A 204 -13.35 -19.56 9.35
C GLU A 204 -12.06 -19.62 10.17
N LYS A 205 -11.42 -18.47 10.45
CA LYS A 205 -10.11 -18.34 11.13
C LYS A 205 -9.04 -19.20 10.48
N LYS A 206 -9.09 -19.33 9.15
CA LYS A 206 -8.19 -20.13 8.34
C LYS A 206 -7.76 -19.34 7.12
N GLY A 207 -6.53 -19.59 6.69
CA GLY A 207 -6.03 -19.02 5.46
C GLY A 207 -6.57 -19.70 4.22
N ILE A 208 -6.55 -18.97 3.10
CA ILE A 208 -6.92 -19.48 1.77
C ILE A 208 -5.64 -19.60 0.96
N GLN A 209 -5.39 -20.78 0.40
CA GLN A 209 -4.27 -21.06 -0.48
C GLN A 209 -4.63 -22.22 -1.41
N PHE A 210 -3.90 -22.36 -2.52
CA PHE A 210 -4.04 -23.55 -3.36
C PHE A 210 -3.71 -24.81 -2.54
N CYS A 211 -4.54 -25.85 -2.69
CA CYS A 211 -4.22 -27.16 -2.14
C CYS A 211 -2.97 -27.68 -2.84
N ASN A 212 -2.00 -28.15 -2.06
CA ASN A 212 -0.92 -29.00 -2.57
C ASN A 212 -1.42 -30.43 -2.72
#